data_AF-A0A1G4JSV6-F1
#
_entry.id   AF-A0A1G4JSV6-F1
#
_cell.length_a   1.000
_cell.length_b   1.000
_cell.length_c   1.000
_cell.angle_alpha   90.00
_cell.angle_beta   90.00
_cell.angle_gamma   90.00
#
_symmetry.space_group_name_H-M   'P 1'
#
loop_
_entity.id
_entity.type
_entity.pdbx_description
1 polymer ?
#
loop_
_entity_poly.entity_id
_entity_poly.type
_entity_poly.pdbx_seq_one_letter_code
_entity_poly.pdbx_strand_id
1 'polypeptide(L)'
;MSDVPSEVVEEMRELCESVPGLEERYKLIDKIGEGTFSSVYKAEDRNGTTTSGFSNHYWNKDQKYVALKRIYVTSSPQRIYNELNLLYMLCGCTRVAPLCDAMRFQDQVVAVLPWYPHEEFRNFYRDLPIKGVKKYMFEMLQALSFVHSKGIMHRDIKPTNFLYNPQLGRGVLVDFGLAEMEQSRRVESNGGKDLRTLEHYCPCTPGDSRQMRADQQALRGATTAPKSGQNNFVDLSQGFPKHETRRNKRANRAGTRGFRAPEVLLKCSNQNTKIDIWSVGVILLSFLSRRFPMFQSLDDTDSLLELCCVFGWKKMKKCAALHGLGFEVSGLDRISEDGFKGGISEFVYTLLQAEIDAGTFPAYSVAFDTFDYLRHSYSGMGIAPTLPEANIDGAKLAKLKKYHEESWSDHYWCFHLLEQCFMLDPHKRGTANELLSTPFFDELLDSDRTENEDEDEDEDLNEEESEDDNEVARIVDSDGGAYD
;
A
#
# COMPACT_ATOMS: atom_id res chain seq x y z
N MET A 1 -19.99 -28.82 -2.88
CA MET A 1 -18.69 -29.27 -2.33
C MET A 1 -17.88 -30.11 -3.33
N SER A 2 -18.34 -30.37 -4.56
CA SER A 2 -17.61 -31.25 -5.51
C SER A 2 -16.39 -30.62 -6.19
N ASP A 3 -16.19 -29.31 -6.08
CA ASP A 3 -15.13 -28.58 -6.81
C ASP A 3 -13.99 -28.08 -5.91
N VAL A 4 -14.05 -28.33 -4.59
CA VAL A 4 -13.02 -27.92 -3.64
C VAL A 4 -12.02 -29.08 -3.44
N PRO A 5 -10.70 -28.85 -3.54
CA PRO A 5 -9.69 -29.90 -3.32
C PRO A 5 -9.84 -30.57 -1.96
N SER A 6 -9.62 -31.88 -1.88
CA SER A 6 -9.76 -32.64 -0.63
C SER A 6 -8.87 -32.13 0.51
N GLU A 7 -7.68 -31.62 0.18
CA GLU A 7 -6.76 -31.00 1.13
C GLU A 7 -7.38 -29.76 1.78
N VAL A 8 -8.03 -28.91 0.99
CA VAL A 8 -8.70 -27.70 1.47
C VAL A 8 -9.90 -28.05 2.35
N VAL A 9 -10.65 -29.09 1.99
CA VAL A 9 -11.77 -29.59 2.82
C VAL A 9 -11.28 -30.07 4.18
N GLU A 10 -10.13 -30.76 4.23
CA GLU A 10 -9.55 -31.20 5.49
C GLU A 10 -9.08 -30.02 6.34
N GLU A 11 -8.36 -29.05 5.74
CA GLU A 11 -7.95 -27.82 6.44
C GLU A 11 -9.14 -27.04 7.02
N MET A 12 -10.25 -26.96 6.29
CA MET A 12 -11.47 -26.31 6.76
C MET A 12 -12.09 -27.07 7.94
N ARG A 13 -12.09 -28.41 7.90
CA ARG A 13 -12.56 -29.25 9.03
C ARG A 13 -11.68 -29.03 10.26
N GLU A 14 -10.37 -29.09 10.10
CA GLU A 14 -9.41 -28.85 11.19
C GLU A 14 -9.61 -27.47 11.83
N LEU A 15 -9.88 -26.43 11.01
CA LEU A 15 -10.19 -25.10 11.53
C LEU A 15 -11.44 -25.10 12.41
N CYS A 16 -12.54 -25.70 11.95
CA CYS A 16 -13.78 -25.81 12.71
C CYS A 16 -13.59 -26.57 14.03
N GLU A 17 -12.83 -27.68 14.01
CA GLU A 17 -12.53 -28.46 15.21
C GLU A 17 -11.66 -27.69 16.21
N SER A 18 -10.74 -26.86 15.70
CA SER A 18 -9.82 -26.08 16.53
C SER A 18 -10.44 -24.85 17.20
N VAL A 19 -11.60 -24.38 16.71
CA VAL A 19 -12.31 -23.20 17.23
C VAL A 19 -13.78 -23.56 17.50
N PRO A 20 -14.12 -24.00 18.73
CA PRO A 20 -15.49 -24.37 19.08
C PRO A 20 -16.49 -23.25 18.80
N GLY A 21 -17.66 -23.59 18.24
CA GLY A 21 -18.71 -22.64 17.87
C GLY A 21 -18.53 -21.95 16.51
N LEU A 22 -17.40 -22.15 15.82
CA LEU A 22 -17.17 -21.55 14.50
C LEU A 22 -18.16 -22.08 13.45
N GLU A 23 -18.35 -23.40 13.38
CA GLU A 23 -19.23 -24.05 12.38
C GLU A 23 -20.73 -23.75 12.60
N GLU A 24 -21.12 -23.44 13.84
CA GLU A 24 -22.48 -23.04 14.20
C GLU A 24 -22.84 -21.67 13.65
N ARG A 25 -21.85 -20.76 13.59
CA ARG A 25 -22.02 -19.37 13.13
C ARG A 25 -21.70 -19.19 11.66
N TYR A 26 -20.65 -19.85 11.17
CA TYR A 26 -20.13 -19.68 9.83
C TYR A 26 -20.02 -21.02 9.11
N LYS A 27 -20.54 -21.06 7.88
CA LYS A 27 -20.37 -22.22 7.00
C LYS A 27 -19.21 -21.94 6.04
N LEU A 28 -18.06 -22.58 6.26
CA LEU A 28 -16.91 -22.44 5.39
C LEU A 28 -17.24 -23.00 3.99
N ILE A 29 -16.83 -22.28 2.95
CA ILE A 29 -17.10 -22.60 1.54
C ILE A 29 -15.82 -23.02 0.83
N ASP A 30 -14.77 -22.21 0.92
CA ASP A 30 -13.50 -22.42 0.21
C ASP A 30 -12.35 -21.65 0.86
N LYS A 31 -11.10 -22.01 0.55
CA LYS A 31 -9.89 -21.27 0.93
C LYS A 31 -9.54 -20.29 -0.20
N ILE A 32 -9.56 -19.00 0.11
CA ILE A 32 -9.38 -17.92 -0.87
C ILE A 32 -7.99 -17.28 -0.82
N GLY A 33 -7.21 -17.55 0.22
CA GLY A 33 -5.87 -17.00 0.34
C GLY A 33 -5.00 -17.71 1.37
N GLU A 34 -3.70 -17.71 1.13
CA GLU A 34 -2.69 -18.16 2.07
C GLU A 34 -1.49 -17.22 2.02
N GLY A 35 -1.00 -16.84 3.19
CA GLY A 35 0.16 -15.99 3.35
C GLY A 35 1.12 -16.53 4.41
N THR A 36 2.19 -15.78 4.65
CA THR A 36 3.23 -16.19 5.63
C THR A 36 2.69 -16.27 7.06
N PHE A 37 1.63 -15.50 7.37
CA PHE A 37 1.14 -15.30 8.73
C PHE A 37 -0.31 -15.73 8.94
N SER A 38 -1.01 -16.14 7.88
CA SER A 38 -2.45 -16.45 7.96
C SER A 38 -2.95 -17.22 6.75
N SER A 39 -4.07 -17.93 6.93
CA SER A 39 -4.93 -18.43 5.86
C SER A 39 -6.27 -17.71 5.88
N VAL A 40 -6.88 -17.54 4.71
CA VAL A 40 -8.17 -16.84 4.56
C VAL A 40 -9.17 -17.77 3.87
N TYR A 41 -10.35 -17.89 4.47
CA TYR A 41 -11.44 -18.74 3.98
C TYR A 41 -12.67 -17.89 3.68
N LYS A 42 -13.36 -18.20 2.59
CA LYS A 42 -14.70 -17.66 2.34
C LYS A 42 -15.72 -18.48 3.13
N ALA A 43 -16.62 -17.81 3.84
CA ALA A 43 -17.69 -18.46 4.58
C ALA A 43 -19.03 -17.72 4.42
N GLU A 44 -20.13 -18.43 4.63
CA GLU A 44 -21.48 -17.87 4.72
C GLU A 44 -21.81 -17.62 6.20
N ASP A 45 -22.24 -16.40 6.53
CA ASP A 45 -22.81 -16.04 7.83
C ASP A 45 -24.21 -16.66 7.94
N ARG A 46 -24.36 -17.67 8.80
CA ARG A 46 -25.62 -18.43 8.93
C ARG A 46 -26.72 -17.60 9.59
N ASN A 47 -26.35 -16.73 10.52
CA ASN A 47 -27.30 -15.96 11.33
C ASN A 47 -27.53 -14.57 10.76
N GLY A 48 -26.66 -14.11 9.86
CA GLY A 48 -26.72 -12.79 9.23
C GLY A 48 -26.34 -11.64 10.18
N THR A 49 -26.05 -11.93 11.44
CA THR A 49 -25.76 -10.94 12.50
C THR A 49 -24.51 -10.13 12.17
N THR A 50 -23.48 -10.78 11.62
CA THR A 50 -22.23 -10.09 11.26
C THR A 50 -22.45 -9.23 10.02
N THR A 51 -23.19 -9.74 9.04
CA THR A 51 -23.46 -8.98 7.80
C THR A 51 -24.38 -7.78 8.04
N SER A 52 -25.39 -7.91 8.90
CA SER A 52 -26.33 -6.81 9.21
C SER A 52 -25.67 -5.70 10.00
N GLY A 53 -24.77 -6.02 10.95
CA GLY A 53 -24.08 -5.02 11.77
C GLY A 53 -23.02 -4.19 11.02
N PHE A 54 -22.64 -4.62 9.81
CA PHE A 54 -21.62 -3.96 8.98
C PHE A 54 -22.11 -3.73 7.54
N SER A 55 -23.42 -3.56 7.35
CA SER A 55 -24.07 -3.44 6.04
C SER A 55 -23.39 -2.43 5.11
N ASN A 56 -22.98 -1.27 5.64
CA ASN A 56 -22.32 -0.19 4.88
C ASN A 56 -20.95 -0.59 4.31
N HIS A 57 -20.35 -1.68 4.79
CA HIS A 57 -19.08 -2.22 4.26
C HIS A 57 -19.26 -3.28 3.17
N TYR A 58 -20.50 -3.66 2.83
CA TYR A 58 -20.78 -4.60 1.75
C TYR A 58 -21.16 -3.84 0.48
N TRP A 59 -20.57 -4.21 -0.65
CA TRP A 59 -20.95 -3.63 -1.95
C TRP A 59 -22.34 -4.07 -2.43
N ASN A 60 -22.91 -5.12 -1.82
CA ASN A 60 -24.27 -5.56 -2.04
C ASN A 60 -24.93 -5.88 -0.69
N LYS A 61 -26.07 -5.23 -0.40
CA LYS A 61 -26.82 -5.38 0.86
C LYS A 61 -27.37 -6.80 1.07
N ASP A 62 -27.59 -7.57 0.00
CA ASP A 62 -28.08 -8.96 0.09
C ASP A 62 -26.95 -9.99 0.34
N GLN A 63 -25.71 -9.53 0.47
CA GLN A 63 -24.56 -10.43 0.57
C GLN A 63 -24.43 -11.04 1.97
N LYS A 64 -24.33 -12.38 2.02
CA LYS A 64 -24.20 -13.17 3.26
C LYS A 64 -22.81 -13.74 3.50
N TYR A 65 -21.80 -13.28 2.76
CA TYR A 65 -20.47 -13.87 2.76
C TYR A 65 -19.47 -13.05 3.56
N VAL A 66 -18.66 -13.74 4.36
CA VAL A 66 -17.56 -13.19 5.15
C VAL A 66 -16.23 -13.87 4.76
N ALA A 67 -15.13 -13.19 5.07
CA ALA A 67 -13.79 -13.72 5.00
C ALA A 67 -13.29 -14.05 6.42
N LEU A 68 -12.96 -15.31 6.67
CA LEU A 68 -12.38 -15.79 7.93
C LEU A 68 -10.87 -15.87 7.78
N LYS A 69 -10.14 -14.97 8.45
CA LYS A 69 -8.68 -14.95 8.48
C LYS A 69 -8.17 -15.68 9.72
N ARG A 70 -7.70 -16.92 9.55
CA ARG A 70 -7.01 -17.70 10.58
C ARG A 70 -5.58 -17.20 10.69
N ILE A 71 -5.23 -16.59 11.81
CA ILE A 71 -3.87 -16.08 12.07
C ILE A 71 -3.02 -17.23 12.63
N TYR A 72 -1.82 -17.44 12.08
CA TYR A 72 -0.93 -18.51 12.51
C TYR A 72 -0.35 -18.26 13.90
N VAL A 73 -0.22 -19.33 14.68
CA VAL A 73 0.32 -19.36 16.05
C VAL A 73 1.78 -18.90 16.15
N THR A 74 2.51 -18.88 15.03
CA THR A 74 3.88 -18.37 14.93
C THR A 74 3.95 -16.85 15.08
N SER A 75 2.82 -16.15 15.02
CA SER A 75 2.71 -14.73 15.28
C SER A 75 2.69 -14.44 16.79
N SER A 76 3.48 -13.47 17.24
CA SER A 76 3.47 -13.10 18.66
C SER A 76 2.11 -12.50 19.07
N PRO A 77 1.63 -12.73 20.30
CA PRO A 77 0.36 -12.17 20.77
C PRO A 77 0.27 -10.64 20.60
N GLN A 78 1.38 -9.93 20.79
CA GLN A 78 1.45 -8.48 20.58
C GLN A 78 1.18 -8.08 19.13
N ARG A 79 1.67 -8.88 18.16
CA ARG A 79 1.44 -8.62 16.74
C ARG A 79 -0.01 -8.89 16.35
N ILE A 80 -0.59 -9.99 16.85
CA ILE A 80 -2.01 -10.33 16.64
C ILE A 80 -2.89 -9.21 17.20
N TYR A 81 -2.63 -8.79 18.44
CA TYR A 81 -3.37 -7.69 19.06
C TYR A 81 -3.24 -6.38 18.27
N ASN A 82 -2.02 -6.03 17.83
CA ASN A 82 -1.79 -4.83 17.02
C ASN A 82 -2.61 -4.86 15.72
N GLU A 83 -2.61 -5.97 15.00
CA GLU A 83 -3.39 -6.12 13.76
C GLU A 83 -4.90 -5.95 14.01
N LEU A 84 -5.46 -6.64 15.00
CA LEU A 84 -6.88 -6.54 15.34
C LEU A 84 -7.25 -5.13 15.82
N ASN A 85 -6.39 -4.49 16.62
CA ASN A 85 -6.61 -3.14 17.12
C ASN A 85 -6.56 -2.11 15.98
N LEU A 86 -5.66 -2.26 15.02
CA LEU A 86 -5.60 -1.38 13.85
C LEU A 86 -6.85 -1.53 12.98
N LEU A 87 -7.30 -2.75 12.71
CA LEU A 87 -8.55 -2.98 11.97
C LEU A 87 -9.76 -2.36 12.69
N TYR A 88 -9.85 -2.51 14.01
CA TYR A 88 -10.89 -1.88 14.82
C TYR A 88 -10.86 -0.35 14.74
N MET A 89 -9.68 0.26 14.79
CA MET A 89 -9.51 1.72 14.65
C MET A 89 -9.89 2.25 13.26
N LEU A 90 -9.92 1.38 12.25
CA LEU A 90 -10.09 1.73 10.84
C LEU A 90 -11.49 1.43 10.28
N CYS A 91 -12.45 1.02 11.13
CA CYS A 91 -13.81 0.71 10.70
C CYS A 91 -14.56 1.91 10.08
N GLY A 92 -14.14 3.16 10.32
CA GLY A 92 -14.83 4.35 9.80
C GLY A 92 -14.62 4.68 8.32
N CYS A 93 -14.18 3.72 7.49
CA CYS A 93 -13.93 3.96 6.06
C CYS A 93 -14.35 2.74 5.23
N THR A 94 -15.25 2.93 4.27
CA THR A 94 -15.76 1.87 3.37
C THR A 94 -14.70 1.27 2.45
N ARG A 95 -13.58 1.98 2.25
CA ARG A 95 -12.43 1.57 1.42
C ARG A 95 -11.33 0.85 2.21
N VAL A 96 -11.55 0.60 3.50
CA VAL A 96 -10.69 -0.21 4.36
C VAL A 96 -11.54 -1.31 4.97
N ALA A 97 -11.07 -2.56 4.91
CA ALA A 97 -11.86 -3.66 5.47
C ALA A 97 -11.94 -3.53 7.01
N PRO A 98 -13.16 -3.50 7.59
CA PRO A 98 -13.34 -3.43 9.03
C PRO A 98 -13.10 -4.80 9.68
N LEU A 99 -12.85 -4.79 10.98
CA LEU A 99 -12.96 -6.00 11.80
C LEU A 99 -14.42 -6.17 12.22
N CYS A 100 -15.12 -7.16 11.65
CA CYS A 100 -16.51 -7.41 12.00
C CYS A 100 -16.66 -8.20 13.31
N ASP A 101 -15.83 -9.23 13.50
CA ASP A 101 -15.81 -10.06 14.70
C ASP A 101 -14.41 -10.68 14.86
N ALA A 102 -14.09 -11.18 16.05
CA ALA A 102 -12.89 -11.94 16.32
C ALA A 102 -13.18 -13.09 17.29
N MET A 103 -12.79 -14.30 16.88
CA MET A 103 -12.91 -15.50 17.70
C MET A 103 -11.53 -15.97 18.15
N ARG A 104 -11.43 -16.40 19.40
CA ARG A 104 -10.20 -16.97 19.94
C ARG A 104 -10.50 -18.18 20.80
N PHE A 105 -9.79 -19.27 20.52
CA PHE A 105 -9.76 -20.45 21.38
C PHE A 105 -8.31 -20.90 21.55
N GLN A 106 -7.81 -20.84 22.79
CA GLN A 106 -6.41 -21.12 23.10
C GLN A 106 -5.43 -20.24 22.27
N ASP A 107 -4.65 -20.87 21.40
CA ASP A 107 -3.68 -20.25 20.49
C ASP A 107 -4.27 -19.96 19.10
N GLN A 108 -5.47 -20.46 18.79
CA GLN A 108 -6.15 -20.20 17.53
C GLN A 108 -6.88 -18.85 17.58
N VAL A 109 -6.61 -18.00 16.60
CA VAL A 109 -7.26 -16.70 16.42
C VAL A 109 -7.82 -16.60 15.01
N VAL A 110 -9.11 -16.26 14.91
CA VAL A 110 -9.81 -16.06 13.65
C VAL A 110 -10.42 -14.66 13.65
N ALA A 111 -9.99 -13.82 12.72
CA ALA A 111 -10.64 -12.54 12.45
C ALA A 111 -11.72 -12.72 11.38
N VAL A 112 -12.87 -12.09 11.57
CA VAL A 112 -13.99 -12.09 10.62
C VAL A 112 -14.06 -10.72 9.96
N LEU A 113 -13.97 -10.70 8.64
CA LEU A 113 -14.03 -9.49 7.81
C LEU A 113 -15.12 -9.65 6.74
N PRO A 114 -15.60 -8.57 6.12
CA PRO A 114 -16.48 -8.69 4.97
C PRO A 114 -15.77 -9.40 3.81
N TRP A 115 -16.50 -10.23 3.07
CA TRP A 115 -15.98 -10.76 1.81
C TRP A 115 -16.23 -9.75 0.69
N TYR A 116 -15.22 -9.47 -0.14
CA TYR A 116 -15.34 -8.55 -1.26
C TYR A 116 -15.21 -9.31 -2.59
N PRO A 117 -16.19 -9.21 -3.52
CA PRO A 117 -16.09 -9.85 -4.83
C PRO A 117 -15.08 -9.11 -5.71
N HIS A 118 -13.84 -9.61 -5.81
CA HIS A 118 -12.74 -8.96 -6.52
C HIS A 118 -12.17 -9.82 -7.64
N GLU A 119 -11.39 -9.19 -8.52
CA GLU A 119 -10.66 -9.87 -9.59
C GLU A 119 -9.16 -9.91 -9.28
N GLU A 120 -8.47 -10.98 -9.68
CA GLU A 120 -7.02 -11.04 -9.54
C GLU A 120 -6.34 -9.99 -10.42
N PHE A 121 -5.40 -9.25 -9.85
CA PHE A 121 -4.65 -8.20 -10.56
C PHE A 121 -4.07 -8.66 -11.90
N ARG A 122 -3.57 -9.91 -11.97
CA ARG A 122 -2.97 -10.50 -13.18
C ARG A 122 -3.94 -10.57 -14.38
N ASN A 123 -5.24 -10.59 -14.12
CA ASN A 123 -6.25 -10.73 -15.16
C ASN A 123 -6.54 -9.42 -15.89
N PHE A 124 -6.39 -8.28 -15.21
CA PHE A 124 -6.78 -6.98 -15.76
C PHE A 124 -5.62 -5.97 -15.89
N TYR A 125 -4.49 -6.13 -15.19
CA TYR A 125 -3.46 -5.09 -15.15
C TYR A 125 -2.83 -4.70 -16.49
N ARG A 126 -2.85 -5.62 -17.48
CA ARG A 126 -2.31 -5.37 -18.82
C ARG A 126 -3.27 -4.50 -19.65
N ASP A 127 -4.57 -4.71 -19.48
CA ASP A 127 -5.58 -4.22 -20.42
C ASP A 127 -6.63 -3.32 -19.76
N LEU A 128 -6.34 -2.80 -18.56
CA LEU A 128 -7.16 -1.79 -17.89
C LEU A 128 -6.95 -0.43 -18.58
N PRO A 129 -8.01 0.22 -19.12
CA PRO A 129 -7.89 1.53 -19.75
C PRO A 129 -7.43 2.60 -18.76
N ILE A 130 -6.91 3.74 -19.26
CA ILE A 130 -6.40 4.82 -18.40
C ILE A 130 -7.46 5.35 -17.40
N LYS A 131 -8.73 5.41 -17.80
CA LYS A 131 -9.85 5.76 -16.88
C LYS A 131 -10.05 4.71 -15.77
N GLY A 132 -9.84 3.43 -16.08
CA GLY A 132 -9.85 2.36 -15.09
C GLY A 132 -8.64 2.43 -14.15
N VAL A 133 -7.45 2.72 -14.68
CA VAL A 133 -6.24 2.96 -13.86
C VAL A 133 -6.45 4.17 -12.95
N LYS A 134 -7.05 5.25 -13.45
CA LYS A 134 -7.44 6.42 -12.67
C LYS A 134 -8.34 6.03 -11.50
N LYS A 135 -9.44 5.29 -11.74
CA LYS A 135 -10.36 4.85 -10.68
C LYS A 135 -9.69 3.91 -9.68
N TYR A 136 -8.86 2.97 -10.13
CA TYR A 136 -8.09 2.09 -9.23
C TYR A 136 -7.19 2.92 -8.29
N MET A 137 -6.43 3.88 -8.82
CA MET A 137 -5.53 4.72 -8.03
C MET A 137 -6.30 5.62 -7.07
N PHE A 138 -7.45 6.13 -7.50
CA PHE A 138 -8.34 6.94 -6.67
C PHE A 138 -8.82 6.18 -5.43
N GLU A 139 -9.41 4.99 -5.62
CA GLU A 139 -9.92 4.16 -4.53
C GLU A 139 -8.80 3.78 -3.54
N MET A 140 -7.60 3.45 -4.06
CA MET A 140 -6.44 3.12 -3.23
C MET A 140 -5.92 4.31 -2.43
N LEU A 141 -5.81 5.48 -3.06
CA LEU A 141 -5.31 6.69 -2.41
C LEU A 141 -6.32 7.22 -1.38
N GLN A 142 -7.63 7.05 -1.59
CA GLN A 142 -8.64 7.37 -0.57
C GLN A 142 -8.50 6.48 0.67
N ALA A 143 -8.34 5.16 0.48
CA ALA A 143 -8.06 4.25 1.60
C ALA A 143 -6.78 4.66 2.36
N LEU A 144 -5.70 4.96 1.63
CA LEU A 144 -4.43 5.39 2.23
C LEU A 144 -4.53 6.77 2.90
N SER A 145 -5.29 7.71 2.34
CA SER A 145 -5.55 9.01 2.96
C SER A 145 -6.13 8.83 4.36
N PHE A 146 -7.16 7.99 4.49
CA PHE A 146 -7.77 7.69 5.78
C PHE A 146 -6.79 7.00 6.74
N VAL A 147 -6.10 5.94 6.30
CA VAL A 147 -5.12 5.20 7.12
C VAL A 147 -3.98 6.12 7.59
N HIS A 148 -3.44 6.94 6.68
CA HIS A 148 -2.35 7.88 6.97
C HIS A 148 -2.79 9.02 7.88
N SER A 149 -4.06 9.45 7.82
CA SER A 149 -4.61 10.46 8.75
C SER A 149 -4.58 10.01 10.21
N LYS A 150 -4.61 8.70 10.45
CA LYS A 150 -4.47 8.07 11.77
C LYS A 150 -3.02 7.81 12.17
N GLY A 151 -2.06 8.21 11.33
CA GLY A 151 -0.62 7.96 11.55
C GLY A 151 -0.24 6.50 11.40
N ILE A 152 -0.95 5.72 10.59
CA ILE A 152 -0.67 4.30 10.37
C ILE A 152 0.11 4.13 9.06
N MET A 153 1.22 3.41 9.11
CA MET A 153 1.96 2.93 7.95
C MET A 153 1.51 1.51 7.65
N HIS A 154 1.01 1.24 6.44
CA HIS A 154 0.55 -0.10 6.06
C HIS A 154 1.73 -1.07 5.85
N ARG A 155 2.82 -0.57 5.26
CA ARG A 155 4.11 -1.28 5.02
C ARG A 155 4.07 -2.41 3.99
N ASP A 156 2.90 -2.92 3.62
CA ASP A 156 2.75 -3.99 2.63
C ASP A 156 1.71 -3.66 1.53
N ILE A 157 1.76 -2.45 1.00
CA ILE A 157 0.93 -2.06 -0.15
C ILE A 157 1.41 -2.79 -1.41
N LYS A 158 0.50 -3.58 -1.98
CA LYS A 158 0.70 -4.38 -3.20
C LYS A 158 -0.67 -4.80 -3.74
N PRO A 159 -0.80 -5.26 -4.99
CA PRO A 159 -2.10 -5.57 -5.57
C PRO A 159 -2.89 -6.65 -4.83
N THR A 160 -2.23 -7.63 -4.19
CA THR A 160 -2.94 -8.68 -3.44
C THR A 160 -3.58 -8.18 -2.15
N ASN A 161 -3.16 -7.02 -1.64
CA ASN A 161 -3.68 -6.42 -0.41
C ASN A 161 -4.67 -5.28 -0.72
N PHE A 162 -5.01 -5.08 -1.99
CA PHE A 162 -6.04 -4.13 -2.41
C PHE A 162 -7.04 -4.87 -3.30
N LEU A 163 -8.15 -5.28 -2.68
CA LEU A 163 -9.19 -6.06 -3.35
C LEU A 163 -9.99 -5.12 -4.25
N TYR A 164 -9.88 -5.31 -5.57
CA TYR A 164 -10.49 -4.41 -6.55
C TYR A 164 -11.42 -5.18 -7.49
N ASN A 165 -12.56 -4.57 -7.78
CA ASN A 165 -13.49 -5.06 -8.79
C ASN A 165 -13.51 -4.07 -9.97
N PRO A 166 -12.89 -4.41 -11.12
CA PRO A 166 -12.83 -3.52 -12.28
C PRO A 166 -14.21 -3.18 -12.87
N GLN A 167 -15.20 -4.07 -12.72
CA GLN A 167 -16.53 -3.87 -13.28
C GLN A 167 -17.37 -2.91 -12.42
N LEU A 168 -17.23 -2.99 -11.09
CA LEU A 168 -17.89 -2.08 -10.15
C LEU A 168 -17.09 -0.78 -9.92
N GLY A 169 -15.80 -0.78 -10.24
CA GLY A 169 -14.90 0.33 -9.96
C GLY A 169 -14.61 0.54 -8.47
N ARG A 170 -14.94 -0.43 -7.59
CA ARG A 170 -14.77 -0.32 -6.13
C ARG A 170 -13.52 -1.07 -5.66
N GLY A 171 -12.82 -0.49 -4.68
CA GLY A 171 -11.60 -1.06 -4.10
C GLY A 171 -11.55 -0.99 -2.59
N VAL A 172 -10.98 -2.02 -1.94
CA VAL A 172 -10.83 -2.08 -0.49
C VAL A 172 -9.42 -2.52 -0.10
N LEU A 173 -8.79 -1.75 0.78
CA LEU A 173 -7.51 -2.07 1.38
C LEU A 173 -7.67 -3.10 2.52
N VAL A 174 -6.84 -4.14 2.50
CA VAL A 174 -6.86 -5.25 3.46
C VAL A 174 -5.46 -5.57 3.98
N ASP A 175 -5.41 -6.39 5.04
CA ASP A 175 -4.19 -6.99 5.62
C ASP A 175 -3.22 -6.01 6.32
N PHE A 176 -3.57 -5.66 7.56
CA PHE A 176 -2.75 -4.81 8.45
C PHE A 176 -1.74 -5.62 9.30
N GLY A 177 -1.47 -6.88 8.95
CA GLY A 177 -0.59 -7.76 9.74
C GLY A 177 0.88 -7.34 9.78
N LEU A 178 1.28 -6.40 8.93
CA LEU A 178 2.61 -5.76 8.92
C LEU A 178 2.56 -4.26 9.24
N ALA A 179 1.38 -3.71 9.51
CA ALA A 179 1.19 -2.28 9.72
C ALA A 179 1.71 -1.83 11.09
N GLU A 180 2.18 -0.59 11.15
CA GLU A 180 2.70 0.04 12.37
C GLU A 180 2.25 1.48 12.49
N MET A 181 2.06 1.95 13.72
CA MET A 181 1.92 3.37 13.98
C MET A 181 3.24 4.08 13.66
N GLU A 182 3.15 5.16 12.90
CA GLU A 182 4.25 6.11 12.75
C GLU A 182 4.66 6.60 14.14
N GLN A 183 5.95 6.42 14.47
CA GLN A 183 6.43 6.76 15.81
C GLN A 183 6.37 8.28 16.01
N SER A 184 5.35 8.74 16.74
CA SER A 184 5.35 10.10 17.27
C SER A 184 6.55 10.28 18.19
N ARG A 185 7.34 11.34 17.96
CA ARG A 185 8.51 11.68 18.78
C ARG A 185 8.08 11.96 20.23
N ARG A 186 7.98 10.94 21.07
CA ARG A 186 8.13 11.13 22.51
C ARG A 186 9.62 11.27 22.77
N VAL A 187 10.07 12.53 22.83
CA VAL A 187 11.31 12.87 23.50
C VAL A 187 11.09 12.50 24.97
N GLU A 188 11.37 11.27 25.35
CA GLU A 188 11.61 10.97 26.74
C GLU A 188 12.91 11.72 27.10
N SER A 189 12.74 12.86 27.74
CA SER A 189 13.80 13.64 28.38
C SER A 189 14.35 12.90 29.60
N ASN A 190 14.73 11.64 29.43
CA ASN A 190 15.52 10.91 30.41
C ASN A 190 16.94 10.89 29.87
N GLY A 191 17.81 11.67 30.52
CA GLY A 191 19.23 11.84 30.20
C GLY A 191 20.11 10.58 30.37
N GLY A 192 19.58 9.40 30.06
CA GLY A 192 20.33 8.16 29.94
C GLY A 192 20.92 8.03 28.55
N LYS A 193 22.25 7.99 28.45
CA LYS A 193 22.98 7.61 27.23
C LYS A 193 22.78 6.11 26.96
N ASP A 194 21.60 5.73 26.51
CA ASP A 194 21.33 4.34 26.16
C ASP A 194 21.85 4.06 24.75
N LEU A 195 22.81 3.15 24.58
CA LEU A 195 23.42 2.84 23.26
C LEU A 195 22.38 2.45 22.19
N ARG A 196 21.18 2.02 22.62
CA ARG A 196 20.05 1.66 21.74
C ARG A 196 19.47 2.86 21.00
N THR A 197 19.52 4.07 21.55
CA THR A 197 18.99 5.28 20.87
C THR A 197 19.80 5.64 19.62
N LEU A 198 21.09 5.30 19.59
CA LEU A 198 21.96 5.48 18.42
C LEU A 198 21.66 4.49 17.29
N GLU A 199 21.15 3.28 17.58
CA GLU A 199 20.75 2.31 16.55
C GLU A 199 19.49 2.76 15.77
N HIS A 200 18.66 3.59 16.39
CA HIS A 200 17.46 4.18 15.79
C HIS A 200 17.72 5.54 15.12
N TYR A 201 18.95 6.03 15.08
CA TYR A 201 19.29 7.32 14.47
C TYR A 201 19.40 7.23 12.94
N CYS A 202 18.74 8.16 12.25
CA CYS A 202 18.90 8.43 10.82
C CYS A 202 19.12 9.93 10.61
N PRO A 203 20.14 10.41 9.86
CA PRO A 203 20.32 11.83 9.57
C PRO A 203 19.16 12.49 8.81
N CYS A 204 18.29 11.67 8.21
CA CYS A 204 17.10 12.10 7.51
C CYS A 204 16.02 12.70 8.41
N THR A 205 16.12 12.62 9.75
CA THR A 205 15.16 13.23 10.67
C THR A 205 15.25 14.77 10.65
N PRO A 206 14.15 15.49 10.37
CA PRO A 206 14.13 16.94 10.48
C PRO A 206 14.13 17.32 11.97
N GLY A 207 15.23 17.85 12.49
CA GLY A 207 15.35 18.31 13.89
C GLY A 207 16.41 17.56 14.68
N ASP A 208 17.66 18.00 14.57
CA ASP A 208 18.32 18.75 15.64
C ASP A 208 19.82 18.83 15.30
N SER A 209 20.22 19.89 14.59
CA SER A 209 21.63 20.16 14.28
C SER A 209 22.48 20.30 15.56
N ARG A 210 21.85 20.51 16.73
CA ARG A 210 22.52 20.52 18.04
C ARG A 210 22.75 19.11 18.57
N GLN A 211 21.79 18.20 18.39
CA GLN A 211 21.93 16.79 18.75
C GLN A 211 22.95 16.07 17.84
N MET A 212 23.04 16.43 16.55
CA MET A 212 24.14 16.01 15.67
C MET A 212 25.53 16.31 16.25
N ARG A 213 25.72 17.48 16.88
CA ARG A 213 27.01 17.86 17.50
C ARG A 213 27.23 17.12 18.82
N ALA A 214 26.19 16.90 19.60
CA ALA A 214 26.25 16.19 20.88
C ALA A 214 26.50 14.69 20.71
N ASP A 215 25.82 14.02 19.75
CA ASP A 215 25.98 12.59 19.47
C ASP A 215 27.31 12.30 18.74
N GLN A 216 27.77 13.20 17.85
CA GLN A 216 29.14 13.13 17.32
C GLN A 216 30.20 13.31 18.43
N GLN A 217 29.94 14.13 19.45
CA GLN A 217 30.81 14.25 20.63
C GLN A 217 30.72 13.04 21.55
N ALA A 218 29.56 12.39 21.69
CA ALA A 218 29.39 11.18 22.48
C ALA A 218 30.09 9.97 21.85
N LEU A 219 30.03 9.81 20.51
CA LEU A 219 30.80 8.78 19.80
C LEU A 219 32.32 8.99 19.90
N ARG A 220 32.79 10.24 19.98
CA ARG A 220 34.22 10.55 20.22
C ARG A 220 34.72 10.07 21.59
N GLY A 221 33.84 9.85 22.56
CA GLY A 221 34.21 9.37 23.90
C GLY A 221 34.43 7.86 24.01
N ALA A 222 33.99 7.07 23.03
CA ALA A 222 34.04 5.60 23.08
C ALA A 222 35.22 4.99 22.28
N THR A 223 35.96 5.79 21.53
CA THR A 223 37.15 5.32 20.79
C THR A 223 38.24 6.37 20.84
N THR A 224 39.43 5.98 21.30
CA THR A 224 40.66 6.80 21.28
C THR A 224 40.86 7.45 19.91
N ALA A 225 40.67 8.76 19.84
CA ALA A 225 40.81 9.55 18.63
C ALA A 225 42.28 9.69 18.20
N PRO A 226 42.60 9.60 16.89
CA PRO A 226 43.73 10.33 16.33
C PRO A 226 43.33 11.78 16.03
N LYS A 227 44.29 12.69 16.22
CA LYS A 227 44.17 14.12 15.95
C LYS A 227 44.33 14.40 14.45
N SER A 228 43.27 14.84 13.76
CA SER A 228 43.34 15.79 12.63
C SER A 228 41.94 16.02 12.04
N GLY A 229 41.63 17.27 11.70
CA GLY A 229 40.33 17.74 11.19
C GLY A 229 39.94 17.25 9.80
N GLN A 230 39.71 15.96 9.64
CA GLN A 230 39.02 15.38 8.47
C GLN A 230 37.69 14.77 8.91
N ASN A 231 36.68 14.89 8.05
CA ASN A 231 35.36 14.32 8.27
C ASN A 231 35.46 12.84 8.68
N ASN A 232 34.81 12.45 9.78
CA ASN A 232 34.81 11.09 10.37
C ASN A 232 34.12 10.01 9.50
N PHE A 233 33.96 10.24 8.19
CA PHE A 233 33.52 9.18 7.28
C PHE A 233 34.72 8.32 6.95
N VAL A 234 34.64 7.03 7.27
CA VAL A 234 35.56 6.04 6.70
C VAL A 234 35.28 6.05 5.20
N ASP A 235 36.24 6.54 4.42
CA ASP A 235 36.19 6.47 2.96
C ASP A 235 36.38 5.02 2.52
N LEU A 236 35.27 4.31 2.34
CA LEU A 236 35.26 2.90 1.95
C LEU A 236 35.72 2.70 0.49
N SER A 237 35.89 3.78 -0.29
CA SER A 237 36.45 3.70 -1.64
C SER A 237 37.93 3.30 -1.66
N GLN A 238 38.63 3.45 -0.52
CA GLN A 238 40.06 3.13 -0.38
C GLN A 238 40.31 1.70 0.14
N GLY A 239 39.27 0.98 0.57
CA GLY A 239 39.34 -0.41 1.03
C GLY A 239 38.42 -0.75 2.21
N PHE A 240 38.20 -2.04 2.42
CA PHE A 240 37.36 -2.55 3.52
C PHE A 240 38.20 -2.91 4.75
N PRO A 241 37.73 -2.65 5.99
CA PRO A 241 38.41 -3.11 7.19
C PRO A 241 38.54 -4.64 7.18
N LYS A 242 39.77 -5.17 7.32
CA LYS A 242 40.00 -6.62 7.41
C LYS A 242 39.29 -7.27 8.60
N HIS A 243 39.06 -6.50 9.66
CA HIS A 243 38.30 -6.89 10.84
C HIS A 243 37.17 -5.89 11.06
N GLU A 244 36.02 -6.15 10.44
CA GLU A 244 34.81 -5.35 10.63
C GLU A 244 34.19 -5.67 11.99
N THR A 245 34.26 -4.71 12.91
CA THR A 245 33.72 -4.83 14.27
C THR A 245 32.46 -3.99 14.48
N ARG A 246 32.02 -3.21 13.47
CA ARG A 246 30.80 -2.41 13.56
C ARG A 246 29.58 -3.32 13.53
N ARG A 247 28.58 -2.96 14.33
CA ARG A 247 27.30 -3.67 14.36
C ARG A 247 26.52 -3.39 13.08
N ASN A 248 25.82 -4.41 12.59
CA ASN A 248 24.86 -4.24 11.50
C ASN A 248 23.73 -3.32 11.94
N LYS A 249 23.49 -2.25 11.18
CA LYS A 249 22.34 -1.36 11.37
C LYS A 249 21.05 -2.18 11.27
N ARG A 250 20.18 -2.06 12.28
CA ARG A 250 18.85 -2.69 12.31
C ARG A 250 17.81 -1.62 12.03
N ALA A 251 16.88 -1.91 11.13
CA ALA A 251 15.72 -1.09 10.85
C ALA A 251 14.58 -2.03 10.45
N ASN A 252 13.34 -1.61 10.67
CA ASN A 252 12.21 -2.41 10.22
C ASN A 252 12.19 -2.46 8.69
N ARG A 253 12.14 -3.66 8.13
CA ARG A 253 12.07 -3.92 6.68
C ARG A 253 10.92 -4.84 6.30
N ALA A 254 9.93 -4.96 7.18
CA ALA A 254 8.66 -5.62 6.87
C ALA A 254 8.06 -5.04 5.57
N GLY A 255 7.42 -5.92 4.80
CA GLY A 255 6.85 -5.62 3.48
C GLY A 255 7.35 -6.56 2.39
N THR A 256 6.68 -6.57 1.24
CA THR A 256 6.99 -7.43 0.09
C THR A 256 8.14 -6.85 -0.75
N ARG A 257 9.09 -7.71 -1.17
CA ARG A 257 10.20 -7.30 -2.06
C ARG A 257 9.65 -6.75 -3.38
N GLY A 258 10.36 -5.79 -3.97
CA GLY A 258 9.91 -5.06 -5.16
C GLY A 258 8.96 -3.90 -4.89
N PHE A 259 8.28 -3.85 -3.73
CA PHE A 259 7.43 -2.72 -3.33
C PHE A 259 8.09 -1.81 -2.29
N ARG A 260 9.19 -2.24 -1.67
CA ARG A 260 9.88 -1.46 -0.63
C ARG A 260 10.48 -0.17 -1.19
N ALA A 261 10.23 0.93 -0.50
CA ALA A 261 10.82 2.24 -0.79
C ALA A 261 12.35 2.24 -0.57
N PRO A 262 13.11 3.14 -1.24
CA PRO A 262 14.57 3.22 -1.12
C PRO A 262 15.03 3.36 0.33
N GLU A 263 14.35 4.18 1.13
CA GLU A 263 14.69 4.38 2.54
C GLU A 263 14.54 3.10 3.37
N VAL A 264 13.61 2.20 3.02
CA VAL A 264 13.46 0.90 3.68
C VAL A 264 14.64 -0.01 3.32
N LEU A 265 15.00 -0.07 2.03
CA LEU A 265 16.15 -0.84 1.53
C LEU A 265 17.48 -0.34 2.12
N LEU A 266 17.59 0.97 2.29
CA LEU A 266 18.72 1.67 2.91
C LEU A 266 18.70 1.60 4.45
N LYS A 267 17.83 0.79 5.05
CA LYS A 267 17.75 0.59 6.50
C LYS A 267 17.59 1.91 7.27
N CYS A 268 16.74 2.79 6.74
CA CYS A 268 16.30 3.99 7.45
C CYS A 268 15.47 3.59 8.67
N SER A 269 15.79 4.12 9.84
CA SER A 269 15.03 3.92 11.08
C SER A 269 13.85 4.89 11.23
N ASN A 270 13.89 6.03 10.54
CA ASN A 270 12.83 7.05 10.55
C ASN A 270 11.97 6.93 9.29
N GLN A 271 11.22 5.83 9.22
CA GLN A 271 10.24 5.59 8.16
C GLN A 271 8.92 6.29 8.52
N ASN A 272 8.17 6.70 7.49
CA ASN A 272 6.86 7.33 7.62
C ASN A 272 5.89 6.74 6.59
N THR A 273 4.66 7.24 6.57
CA THR A 273 3.58 6.82 5.66
C THR A 273 3.94 6.92 4.17
N LYS A 274 4.95 7.71 3.78
CA LYS A 274 5.39 7.86 2.38
C LYS A 274 6.02 6.60 1.80
N ILE A 275 6.39 5.61 2.61
CA ILE A 275 6.82 4.30 2.09
C ILE A 275 5.68 3.58 1.36
N ASP A 276 4.43 3.78 1.80
CA ASP A 276 3.25 3.23 1.15
C ASP A 276 3.02 3.91 -0.21
N ILE A 277 3.26 5.23 -0.30
CA ILE A 277 3.14 6.00 -1.54
C ILE A 277 4.15 5.54 -2.60
N TRP A 278 5.36 5.16 -2.20
CA TRP A 278 6.30 4.53 -3.14
C TRP A 278 5.73 3.23 -3.72
N SER A 279 5.12 2.42 -2.86
CA SER A 279 4.50 1.15 -3.26
C SER A 279 3.33 1.36 -4.22
N VAL A 280 2.52 2.41 -4.03
CA VAL A 280 1.51 2.86 -5.00
C VAL A 280 2.14 3.15 -6.36
N GLY A 281 3.28 3.86 -6.38
CA GLY A 281 4.05 4.11 -7.60
C GLY A 281 4.47 2.82 -8.33
N VAL A 282 4.88 1.77 -7.60
CA VAL A 282 5.22 0.46 -8.18
C VAL A 282 4.00 -0.21 -8.83
N ILE A 283 2.83 -0.10 -8.21
CA ILE A 283 1.57 -0.63 -8.78
C ILE A 283 1.19 0.15 -10.04
N LEU A 284 1.26 1.48 -9.99
CA LEU A 284 0.96 2.34 -11.14
C LEU A 284 1.91 2.09 -12.31
N LEU A 285 3.20 1.92 -12.02
CA LEU A 285 4.20 1.54 -13.02
C LEU A 285 3.86 0.19 -13.65
N SER A 286 3.32 -0.77 -12.88
CA SER A 286 2.93 -2.09 -13.40
C SER A 286 1.77 -2.01 -14.40
N PHE A 287 0.81 -1.10 -14.19
CA PHE A 287 -0.24 -0.81 -15.18
C PHE A 287 0.35 -0.20 -16.45
N LEU A 288 1.07 0.91 -16.33
CA LEU A 288 1.56 1.71 -17.46
C LEU A 288 2.57 0.95 -18.34
N SER A 289 3.32 0.02 -17.76
CA SER A 289 4.32 -0.80 -18.46
C SER A 289 3.83 -2.19 -18.86
N ARG A 290 2.60 -2.57 -18.50
CA ARG A 290 2.06 -3.94 -18.64
C ARG A 290 2.92 -5.04 -18.02
N ARG A 291 3.78 -4.70 -17.05
CA ARG A 291 4.74 -5.64 -16.45
C ARG A 291 4.48 -5.83 -14.95
N PHE A 292 4.16 -7.07 -14.56
CA PHE A 292 3.97 -7.46 -13.16
C PHE A 292 4.53 -8.87 -12.91
N PRO A 293 5.27 -9.11 -11.82
CA PRO A 293 5.90 -8.11 -10.95
C PRO A 293 6.87 -7.22 -11.74
N MET A 294 6.93 -5.93 -11.38
CA MET A 294 7.88 -4.95 -11.95
C MET A 294 9.33 -5.22 -11.53
N PHE A 295 9.52 -5.47 -10.24
CA PHE A 295 10.80 -5.70 -9.59
C PHE A 295 10.79 -7.11 -8.98
N GLN A 296 11.83 -7.92 -9.24
CA GLN A 296 11.90 -9.34 -8.86
C GLN A 296 13.21 -9.67 -8.14
N SER A 297 13.64 -8.77 -7.26
CA SER A 297 14.86 -8.93 -6.48
C SER A 297 14.86 -10.14 -5.54
N LEU A 298 16.02 -10.79 -5.41
CA LEU A 298 16.24 -11.86 -4.45
C LEU A 298 16.51 -11.34 -3.03
N ASP A 299 17.10 -10.15 -2.90
CA ASP A 299 17.37 -9.48 -1.63
C ASP A 299 17.33 -7.95 -1.74
N ASP A 300 17.61 -7.26 -0.62
CA ASP A 300 17.55 -5.79 -0.56
C ASP A 300 18.65 -5.12 -1.41
N THR A 301 19.77 -5.81 -1.65
CA THR A 301 20.87 -5.31 -2.49
C THR A 301 20.50 -5.39 -3.96
N ASP A 302 19.92 -6.51 -4.39
CA ASP A 302 19.35 -6.65 -5.73
C ASP A 302 18.23 -5.63 -5.97
N SER A 303 17.41 -5.32 -4.95
CA SER A 303 16.41 -4.24 -5.07
C SER A 303 17.02 -2.89 -5.32
N LEU A 304 18.08 -2.53 -4.58
CA LEU A 304 18.79 -1.27 -4.84
C LEU A 304 19.41 -1.25 -6.25
N LEU A 305 19.86 -2.40 -6.75
CA LEU A 305 20.40 -2.54 -8.09
C LEU A 305 19.31 -2.34 -9.17
N GLU A 306 18.14 -2.96 -9.02
CA GLU A 306 17.00 -2.75 -9.92
C GLU A 306 16.58 -1.27 -9.95
N LEU A 307 16.54 -0.61 -8.79
CA LEU A 307 16.28 0.84 -8.73
C LEU A 307 17.38 1.67 -9.39
N CYS A 308 18.65 1.26 -9.30
CA CYS A 308 19.75 1.93 -10.00
C CYS A 308 19.61 1.82 -11.52
N CYS A 309 19.14 0.69 -12.05
CA CYS A 309 18.89 0.52 -13.48
C CYS A 309 17.85 1.53 -14.02
N VAL A 310 16.85 1.89 -13.20
CA VAL A 310 15.78 2.82 -13.58
C VAL A 310 16.20 4.29 -13.33
N PHE A 311 16.65 4.61 -12.12
CA PHE A 311 16.86 6.00 -11.70
C PHE A 311 18.30 6.51 -11.88
N GLY A 312 19.25 5.61 -12.16
CA GLY A 312 20.67 5.92 -12.25
C GLY A 312 21.37 5.96 -10.89
N TRP A 313 22.65 5.58 -10.88
CA TRP A 313 23.42 5.46 -9.64
C TRP A 313 23.66 6.82 -8.95
N LYS A 314 23.68 7.94 -9.68
CA LYS A 314 23.91 9.27 -9.11
C LYS A 314 22.76 9.74 -8.22
N LYS A 315 21.53 9.51 -8.65
CA LYS A 315 20.33 9.83 -7.86
C LYS A 315 20.22 8.91 -6.65
N MET A 316 20.51 7.62 -6.82
CA MET A 316 20.56 6.66 -5.72
C MET A 316 21.64 7.01 -4.68
N LYS A 317 22.81 7.49 -5.12
CA LYS A 317 23.86 7.99 -4.22
C LYS A 317 23.42 9.20 -3.41
N LYS A 318 22.69 10.15 -4.02
CA LYS A 318 22.09 11.28 -3.30
C LYS A 318 21.05 10.81 -2.29
N CYS A 319 20.20 9.86 -2.65
CA CYS A 319 19.21 9.26 -1.75
C CYS A 319 19.89 8.59 -0.54
N ALA A 320 20.91 7.76 -0.76
CA ALA A 320 21.68 7.13 0.32
C ALA A 320 22.32 8.15 1.27
N ALA A 321 22.84 9.26 0.73
CA ALA A 321 23.44 10.33 1.52
C ALA A 321 22.43 10.99 2.49
N LEU A 322 21.14 11.08 2.13
CA LEU A 322 20.09 11.58 3.04
C LEU A 322 19.99 10.75 4.32
N HIS A 323 20.28 9.45 4.22
CA HIS A 323 20.23 8.51 5.34
C HIS A 323 21.60 8.28 6.00
N GLY A 324 22.60 9.08 5.66
CA GLY A 324 23.96 9.00 6.20
C GLY A 324 24.79 7.84 5.68
N LEU A 325 24.44 7.31 4.51
CA LEU A 325 25.09 6.14 3.92
C LEU A 325 25.94 6.52 2.71
N GLY A 326 27.05 5.79 2.53
CA GLY A 326 27.77 5.74 1.27
C GLY A 326 27.06 4.81 0.27
N PHE A 327 27.17 5.13 -1.01
CA PHE A 327 26.65 4.30 -2.09
C PHE A 327 27.65 4.29 -3.24
N GLU A 328 28.17 3.10 -3.54
CA GLU A 328 29.18 2.88 -4.57
C GLU A 328 28.73 1.73 -5.47
N VAL A 329 28.91 1.95 -6.76
CA VAL A 329 28.60 0.98 -7.82
C VAL A 329 29.87 0.84 -8.64
N SER A 330 30.33 -0.39 -8.82
CA SER A 330 31.53 -0.71 -9.61
C SER A 330 31.30 -1.97 -10.42
N GLY A 331 31.95 -2.05 -11.60
CA GLY A 331 31.89 -3.23 -12.47
C GLY A 331 30.56 -3.45 -13.20
N LEU A 332 29.74 -2.41 -13.39
CA LEU A 332 28.44 -2.50 -14.06
C LEU A 332 28.35 -1.56 -15.27
N ASP A 333 28.75 -2.06 -16.44
CA ASP A 333 28.87 -1.26 -17.68
C ASP A 333 27.53 -0.78 -18.26
N ARG A 334 26.42 -1.38 -17.84
CA ARG A 334 25.07 -1.11 -18.40
C ARG A 334 24.22 -0.15 -17.56
N ILE A 335 24.71 0.31 -16.41
CA ILE A 335 23.95 1.23 -15.55
C ILE A 335 24.39 2.66 -15.82
N SER A 336 23.46 3.44 -16.36
CA SER A 336 23.64 4.87 -16.61
C SER A 336 23.85 5.66 -15.31
N GLU A 337 24.63 6.74 -15.38
CA GLU A 337 24.82 7.68 -14.27
C GLU A 337 23.51 8.36 -13.86
N ASP A 338 22.77 8.88 -14.84
CA ASP A 338 21.55 9.67 -14.62
C ASP A 338 20.25 8.86 -14.81
N GLY A 339 20.38 7.58 -15.17
CA GLY A 339 19.26 6.70 -15.54
C GLY A 339 18.82 6.94 -16.99
N PHE A 340 17.51 6.81 -17.24
CA PHE A 340 16.87 7.17 -18.51
C PHE A 340 16.80 8.70 -18.66
N LYS A 341 17.11 9.23 -19.85
CA LYS A 341 17.16 10.68 -20.13
C LYS A 341 15.79 11.33 -20.00
N GLY A 342 14.76 10.68 -20.53
CA GLY A 342 13.35 11.04 -20.38
C GLY A 342 12.71 10.49 -19.11
N GLY A 343 13.50 10.07 -18.13
CA GLY A 343 13.03 9.63 -16.82
C GLY A 343 12.19 8.36 -16.87
N ILE A 344 11.21 8.27 -15.98
CA ILE A 344 10.36 7.08 -15.84
C ILE A 344 9.49 6.85 -17.09
N SER A 345 9.10 7.92 -17.78
CA SER A 345 8.32 7.86 -19.02
C SER A 345 9.10 7.18 -20.16
N GLU A 346 10.42 7.41 -20.26
CA GLU A 346 11.26 6.77 -21.28
C GLU A 346 11.49 5.30 -20.92
N PHE A 347 11.60 5.00 -19.63
CA PHE A 347 11.65 3.62 -19.14
C PHE A 347 10.38 2.84 -19.54
N VAL A 348 9.19 3.40 -19.29
CA VAL A 348 7.92 2.78 -19.70
C VAL A 348 7.85 2.63 -21.23
N TYR A 349 8.21 3.67 -21.98
CA TYR A 349 8.25 3.61 -23.45
C TYR A 349 9.15 2.48 -23.95
N THR A 350 10.33 2.33 -23.36
CA THR A 350 11.29 1.28 -23.74
C THR A 350 10.73 -0.13 -23.49
N LEU A 351 10.00 -0.33 -22.38
CA LEU A 351 9.36 -1.62 -22.08
C LEU A 351 8.25 -1.95 -23.08
N LEU A 352 7.38 -0.98 -23.38
CA LEU A 352 6.29 -1.16 -24.33
C LEU A 352 6.83 -1.38 -25.76
N GLN A 353 7.85 -0.61 -26.16
CA GLN A 353 8.53 -0.80 -27.45
C GLN A 353 9.14 -2.20 -27.57
N ALA A 354 9.75 -2.73 -26.50
CA ALA A 354 10.30 -4.07 -26.50
C ALA A 354 9.23 -5.17 -26.69
N GLU A 355 8.02 -4.99 -26.13
CA GLU A 355 6.90 -5.91 -26.40
C GLU A 355 6.41 -5.84 -27.85
N ILE A 356 6.42 -4.64 -28.46
CA ILE A 356 6.07 -4.44 -29.88
C ILE A 356 7.10 -5.13 -30.76
N ASP A 357 8.38 -4.89 -30.51
CA ASP A 357 9.49 -5.47 -31.27
C ASP A 357 9.52 -7.01 -31.15
N ALA A 358 9.13 -7.54 -29.99
CA ALA A 358 8.98 -8.98 -29.75
C ALA A 358 7.69 -9.58 -30.36
N GLY A 359 6.76 -8.75 -30.85
CA GLY A 359 5.47 -9.19 -31.37
C GLY A 359 4.50 -9.72 -30.30
N THR A 360 4.74 -9.38 -29.02
CA THR A 360 3.90 -9.81 -27.88
C THR A 360 2.88 -8.77 -27.46
N PHE A 361 2.91 -7.57 -28.06
CA PHE A 361 1.94 -6.50 -27.82
C PHE A 361 0.65 -6.74 -28.63
N PRO A 362 -0.51 -7.01 -28.00
CA PRO A 362 -1.75 -7.30 -28.73
C PRO A 362 -2.27 -6.05 -29.46
N ALA A 363 -2.58 -6.17 -30.75
CA ALA A 363 -3.05 -5.07 -31.61
C ALA A 363 -4.31 -4.34 -31.09
N TYR A 364 -5.12 -5.01 -30.27
CA TYR A 364 -6.35 -4.48 -29.68
C TYR A 364 -6.15 -3.96 -28.25
N SER A 365 -4.93 -3.98 -27.72
CA SER A 365 -4.69 -3.59 -26.33
C SER A 365 -4.85 -2.08 -26.15
N VAL A 366 -5.60 -1.69 -25.13
CA VAL A 366 -5.80 -0.29 -24.73
C VAL A 366 -4.50 0.39 -24.29
N ALA A 367 -3.46 -0.39 -23.97
CA ALA A 367 -2.15 0.14 -23.68
C ALA A 367 -1.45 0.79 -24.89
N PHE A 368 -1.98 0.61 -26.12
CA PHE A 368 -1.55 1.40 -27.27
C PHE A 368 -1.78 2.90 -27.07
N ASP A 369 -2.80 3.31 -26.30
CA ASP A 369 -3.01 4.72 -25.98
C ASP A 369 -1.82 5.28 -25.17
N THR A 370 -1.34 4.50 -24.20
CA THR A 370 -0.14 4.85 -23.41
C THR A 370 1.11 4.88 -24.28
N PHE A 371 1.30 3.88 -25.15
CA PHE A 371 2.42 3.84 -26.06
C PHE A 371 2.41 5.04 -27.03
N ASP A 372 1.26 5.37 -27.61
CA ASP A 372 1.11 6.46 -28.56
C ASP A 372 1.34 7.83 -27.89
N TYR A 373 0.83 8.02 -26.68
CA TYR A 373 1.11 9.20 -25.84
C TYR A 373 2.62 9.40 -25.63
N LEU A 374 3.33 8.34 -25.24
CA LEU A 374 4.78 8.39 -25.03
C LEU A 374 5.53 8.63 -26.34
N ARG A 375 5.13 7.96 -27.43
CA ARG A 375 5.77 8.10 -28.75
C ARG A 375 5.75 9.54 -29.24
N HIS A 376 4.60 10.21 -29.14
CA HIS A 376 4.46 11.61 -29.53
C HIS A 376 5.28 12.55 -28.62
N SER A 377 5.36 12.24 -27.33
CA SER A 377 6.19 13.00 -26.38
C SER A 377 7.69 12.94 -26.70
N TYR A 378 8.17 11.84 -27.31
CA TYR A 378 9.58 11.65 -27.66
C TYR A 378 9.93 11.95 -29.12
N SER A 379 8.97 11.92 -30.05
CA SER A 379 9.22 12.13 -31.48
C SER A 379 9.38 13.61 -31.87
N GLY A 380 9.08 14.55 -30.98
CA GLY A 380 9.13 15.99 -31.28
C GLY A 380 8.09 16.44 -32.32
N MET A 381 7.20 15.55 -32.75
CA MET A 381 5.98 15.93 -33.48
C MET A 381 5.09 16.74 -32.54
N GLY A 382 4.36 17.72 -33.10
CA GLY A 382 3.51 18.63 -32.31
C GLY A 382 2.61 17.87 -31.33
N ILE A 383 2.33 18.50 -30.18
CA ILE A 383 1.68 17.92 -28.98
C ILE A 383 0.21 17.47 -29.25
N ALA A 384 -0.29 17.61 -30.47
CA ALA A 384 -1.66 17.31 -30.83
C ALA A 384 -1.80 15.89 -31.39
N PRO A 385 -2.83 15.12 -30.98
CA PRO A 385 -3.07 13.78 -31.49
C PRO A 385 -3.35 13.80 -33.01
N THR A 386 -2.74 12.86 -33.74
CA THR A 386 -2.92 12.71 -35.19
C THR A 386 -4.05 11.73 -35.46
N LEU A 387 -5.20 12.22 -35.97
CA LEU A 387 -6.34 11.34 -36.26
C LEU A 387 -6.08 10.51 -37.53
N PRO A 388 -6.61 9.28 -37.63
CA PRO A 388 -6.60 8.52 -38.87
C PRO A 388 -7.33 9.31 -39.98
N GLU A 389 -6.70 9.42 -41.15
CA GLU A 389 -7.33 9.91 -42.38
C GLU A 389 -8.38 8.90 -42.87
N ALA A 390 -9.52 8.82 -42.19
CA ALA A 390 -10.65 8.02 -42.61
C ALA A 390 -11.86 8.93 -42.83
N ASN A 391 -12.69 8.57 -43.82
CA ASN A 391 -13.92 9.26 -44.20
C ASN A 391 -15.00 9.05 -43.12
N ILE A 392 -14.77 9.62 -41.93
CA ILE A 392 -15.57 9.44 -40.72
C ILE A 392 -16.59 10.57 -40.66
N ASP A 393 -17.85 10.21 -40.41
CA ASP A 393 -18.96 11.14 -40.13
C ASP A 393 -18.56 12.20 -39.07
N GLY A 394 -18.95 13.46 -39.29
CA GLY A 394 -18.51 14.60 -38.48
C GLY A 394 -18.85 14.48 -36.98
N ALA A 395 -19.98 13.84 -36.65
CA ALA A 395 -20.36 13.60 -35.25
C ALA A 395 -19.48 12.52 -34.58
N LYS A 396 -19.08 11.47 -35.32
CA LYS A 396 -18.15 10.44 -34.83
C LYS A 396 -16.74 11.00 -34.69
N LEU A 397 -16.31 11.86 -35.62
CA LEU A 397 -15.01 12.52 -35.58
C LEU A 397 -14.89 13.45 -34.36
N ALA A 398 -15.94 14.19 -34.02
CA ALA A 398 -15.96 15.06 -32.84
C ALA A 398 -15.86 14.26 -31.53
N LYS A 399 -16.59 13.13 -31.42
CA LYS A 399 -16.50 12.23 -30.26
C LYS A 399 -15.11 11.60 -30.12
N LEU A 400 -14.51 11.18 -31.23
CA LEU A 400 -13.17 10.60 -31.26
C LEU A 400 -12.11 11.63 -30.83
N LYS A 401 -12.21 12.87 -31.31
CA LYS A 401 -11.35 13.99 -30.86
C LYS A 401 -11.43 14.21 -29.37
N LYS A 402 -12.65 14.35 -28.83
CA LYS A 402 -12.87 14.54 -27.40
C LYS A 402 -12.28 13.40 -26.57
N TYR A 403 -12.49 12.15 -26.98
CA TYR A 403 -11.90 10.99 -26.31
C TYR A 403 -10.37 11.03 -26.29
N HIS A 404 -9.73 11.34 -27.42
CA HIS A 404 -8.27 11.46 -27.48
C HIS A 404 -7.75 12.60 -26.59
N GLU A 405 -8.43 13.76 -26.57
CA GLU A 405 -8.05 14.89 -25.72
C GLU A 405 -8.15 14.54 -24.23
N GLU A 406 -9.24 13.89 -23.80
CA GLU A 406 -9.42 13.42 -22.42
C GLU A 406 -8.40 12.34 -22.05
N SER A 407 -8.25 11.31 -22.89
CA SER A 407 -7.28 10.23 -22.68
C SER A 407 -5.87 10.79 -22.58
N TRP A 408 -5.50 11.76 -23.42
CA TRP A 408 -4.20 12.41 -23.39
C TRP A 408 -3.97 13.19 -22.08
N SER A 409 -4.96 13.97 -21.65
CA SER A 409 -4.90 14.69 -20.36
C SER A 409 -4.72 13.71 -19.20
N ASP A 410 -5.47 12.61 -19.21
CA ASP A 410 -5.35 11.56 -18.20
C ASP A 410 -3.96 10.94 -18.17
N HIS A 411 -3.37 10.62 -19.33
CA HIS A 411 -2.00 10.12 -19.39
C HIS A 411 -0.99 11.14 -18.84
N TYR A 412 -1.11 12.41 -19.21
CA TYR A 412 -0.23 13.47 -18.70
C TYR A 412 -0.24 13.52 -17.16
N TRP A 413 -1.43 13.63 -16.57
CA TRP A 413 -1.54 13.70 -15.10
C TRP A 413 -1.19 12.38 -14.42
N CYS A 414 -1.42 11.24 -15.07
CA CYS A 414 -1.01 9.93 -14.57
C CYS A 414 0.51 9.79 -14.47
N PHE A 415 1.28 10.28 -15.45
CA PHE A 415 2.74 10.28 -15.38
C PHE A 415 3.26 11.28 -14.33
N HIS A 416 2.61 12.44 -14.16
CA HIS A 416 2.92 13.35 -13.05
C HIS A 416 2.70 12.69 -11.69
N LEU A 417 1.57 11.99 -11.51
CA LEU A 417 1.28 11.20 -10.30
C LEU A 417 2.38 10.16 -10.04
N LEU A 418 2.79 9.42 -11.08
CA LEU A 418 3.84 8.42 -11.00
C LEU A 418 5.18 9.02 -10.54
N GLU A 419 5.57 10.17 -11.10
CA GLU A 419 6.79 10.88 -10.72
C GLU A 419 6.76 11.34 -9.25
N GLN A 420 5.60 11.84 -8.78
CA GLN A 420 5.43 12.22 -7.37
C GLN A 420 5.55 11.02 -6.42
N CYS A 421 5.08 9.84 -6.83
CA CYS A 421 5.26 8.60 -6.06
C CYS A 421 6.74 8.16 -5.99
N PHE A 422 7.50 8.34 -7.06
CA PHE A 422 8.91 7.92 -7.16
C PHE A 422 9.94 8.97 -6.75
N MET A 423 9.53 9.99 -6.00
CA MET A 423 10.49 10.88 -5.35
C MET A 423 11.37 10.11 -4.36
N LEU A 424 12.67 10.04 -4.68
CA LEU A 424 13.69 9.33 -3.90
C LEU A 424 13.97 9.98 -2.54
N ASP A 425 13.70 11.28 -2.41
CA ASP A 425 13.71 11.98 -1.12
C ASP A 425 12.31 11.84 -0.50
N PRO A 426 12.16 11.08 0.60
CA PRO A 426 10.85 10.83 1.20
C PRO A 426 10.17 12.11 1.72
N HIS A 427 10.93 13.18 1.98
CA HIS A 427 10.37 14.48 2.38
C HIS A 427 9.71 15.24 1.23
N LYS A 428 10.05 14.89 -0.01
CA LYS A 428 9.50 15.50 -1.22
C LYS A 428 8.48 14.63 -1.94
N ARG A 429 8.36 13.36 -1.54
CA ARG A 429 7.35 12.44 -2.06
C ARG A 429 5.97 12.92 -1.65
N GLY A 430 4.97 12.85 -2.53
CA GLY A 430 3.60 13.27 -2.23
C GLY A 430 2.95 12.44 -1.11
N THR A 431 2.02 13.02 -0.37
CA THR A 431 1.11 12.32 0.56
C THR A 431 -0.08 11.79 -0.22
N ALA A 432 -0.82 10.82 0.32
CA ALA A 432 -2.08 10.40 -0.28
C ALA A 432 -3.03 11.59 -0.57
N ASN A 433 -3.15 12.53 0.37
CA ASN A 433 -3.98 13.74 0.20
C ASN A 433 -3.48 14.67 -0.89
N GLU A 434 -2.17 14.95 -0.95
CA GLU A 434 -1.60 15.81 -2.00
C GLU A 434 -1.79 15.17 -3.37
N LEU A 435 -1.65 13.85 -3.48
CA LEU A 435 -1.84 13.11 -4.73
C LEU A 435 -3.32 13.10 -5.17
N LEU A 436 -4.26 12.90 -4.24
CA LEU A 436 -5.71 13.00 -4.52
C LEU A 436 -6.12 14.40 -4.97
N SER A 437 -5.43 15.44 -4.52
CA SER A 437 -5.71 16.84 -4.89
C SER A 437 -5.16 17.23 -6.28
N THR A 438 -4.59 16.28 -7.03
CA THR A 438 -4.08 16.56 -8.38
C THR A 438 -5.21 16.55 -9.40
N PRO A 439 -5.09 17.30 -10.52
CA PRO A 439 -6.13 17.33 -11.56
C PRO A 439 -6.44 15.99 -12.22
N PHE A 440 -5.64 14.95 -11.93
CA PHE A 440 -5.92 13.60 -12.40
C PHE A 440 -7.27 13.06 -11.88
N PHE A 441 -7.70 13.51 -10.71
CA PHE A 441 -8.85 12.96 -9.99
C PHE A 441 -10.07 13.90 -9.93
N ASP A 442 -10.01 15.11 -10.49
CA ASP A 442 -11.09 16.11 -10.40
C ASP A 442 -12.46 15.54 -10.81
N GLU A 443 -12.52 14.82 -11.94
CA GLU A 443 -13.74 14.16 -12.45
C GLU A 443 -14.35 13.17 -11.44
N LEU A 444 -13.52 12.49 -10.65
CA LEU A 444 -13.95 11.50 -9.67
C LEU A 444 -14.33 12.12 -8.32
N LEU A 445 -13.65 13.20 -7.93
CA LEU A 445 -13.96 13.92 -6.69
C LEU A 445 -15.34 14.57 -6.75
N ASP A 446 -15.72 15.09 -7.92
CA ASP A 446 -17.05 15.67 -8.12
C ASP A 446 -18.15 14.59 -8.02
N SER A 447 -17.92 13.40 -8.59
CA SER A 447 -18.89 12.28 -8.49
C SER A 447 -18.96 11.66 -7.09
N ASP A 448 -17.84 11.57 -6.37
CA ASP A 448 -17.80 10.95 -5.05
C ASP A 448 -18.52 11.82 -4.00
N ARG A 449 -18.48 13.15 -4.15
CA ARG A 449 -19.26 14.05 -3.28
C ARG A 449 -20.76 13.85 -3.43
N THR A 450 -21.24 13.69 -4.66
CA THR A 450 -22.66 13.43 -4.90
C THR A 450 -23.10 12.06 -4.40
N GLU A 451 -22.25 11.02 -4.50
CA GLU A 451 -22.58 9.69 -3.98
C GLU A 451 -22.68 9.67 -2.44
N ASN A 452 -21.81 10.39 -1.71
CA ASN A 452 -21.89 10.44 -0.24
C ASN A 452 -23.10 11.27 0.25
N GLU A 453 -23.47 12.35 -0.46
CA GLU A 453 -24.66 13.15 -0.12
C GLU A 453 -25.96 12.32 -0.25
N ASP A 454 -26.05 11.45 -1.27
CA ASP A 454 -27.18 10.52 -1.44
C ASP A 454 -27.21 9.39 -0.39
N GLU A 455 -26.05 8.96 0.13
CA GLU A 455 -25.95 7.93 1.18
C GLU A 455 -26.30 8.49 2.59
N ASP A 456 -25.96 9.76 2.87
CA ASP A 456 -26.30 10.43 4.14
C ASP A 456 -27.82 10.72 4.25
N GLU A 457 -28.52 11.02 3.14
CA GLU A 457 -29.98 11.20 3.12
C GLU A 457 -30.77 9.90 3.43
N ASP A 458 -30.19 8.73 3.12
CA ASP A 458 -30.76 7.41 3.45
C ASP A 458 -30.52 7.01 4.93
N GLU A 459 -29.51 7.59 5.62
CA GLU A 459 -29.28 7.39 7.05
C GLU A 459 -30.27 8.22 7.90
N ASP A 460 -30.58 9.46 7.51
CA ASP A 460 -31.56 10.31 8.21
C ASP A 460 -33.00 9.74 8.19
N LEU A 461 -33.35 8.95 7.16
CA LEU A 461 -34.65 8.27 7.09
C LEU A 461 -34.76 7.02 7.98
N ASN A 462 -33.65 6.49 8.49
CA ASN A 462 -33.64 5.33 9.39
C ASN A 462 -33.53 5.69 10.88
N GLU A 463 -33.14 6.93 11.22
CA GLU A 463 -33.14 7.39 12.62
C GLU A 463 -34.53 7.79 13.13
N GLU A 464 -35.47 8.18 12.24
CA GLU A 464 -36.83 8.58 12.65
C GLU A 464 -37.76 7.40 13.04
N GLU A 465 -37.38 6.14 12.84
CA GLU A 465 -38.20 4.95 13.23
C GLU A 465 -37.73 4.22 14.50
N SER A 466 -36.77 4.76 15.27
CA SER A 466 -36.25 4.07 16.49
C SER A 466 -36.49 4.78 17.83
N GLU A 467 -37.19 5.91 17.86
CA GLU A 467 -37.58 6.59 19.11
C GLU A 467 -38.99 6.20 19.58
N ASP A 468 -39.31 4.91 19.74
CA ASP A 468 -40.49 4.50 20.52
C ASP A 468 -40.37 3.04 21.00
N ASP A 469 -39.40 2.75 21.89
CA ASP A 469 -39.46 1.59 22.79
C ASP A 469 -38.35 1.65 23.85
N ASN A 470 -38.58 2.43 24.91
CA ASN A 470 -37.77 2.33 26.14
C ASN A 470 -38.56 2.74 27.39
N GLU A 471 -39.62 2.00 27.70
CA GLU A 471 -40.28 2.09 29.01
C GLU A 471 -40.68 0.72 29.57
N VAL A 472 -39.73 -0.21 29.79
CA VAL A 472 -39.92 -1.29 30.77
C VAL A 472 -38.58 -1.73 31.38
N ALA A 473 -38.38 -1.45 32.69
CA ALA A 473 -37.76 -2.33 33.71
C ALA A 473 -36.96 -1.56 34.77
N ARG A 474 -37.65 -0.97 35.75
CA ARG A 474 -37.09 -0.64 37.07
C ARG A 474 -38.08 -0.90 38.19
N ILE A 475 -38.44 -2.16 38.43
CA ILE A 475 -39.00 -2.62 39.71
C ILE A 475 -38.67 -4.10 39.84
N VAL A 476 -37.73 -4.50 40.72
CA VAL A 476 -37.91 -5.42 41.85
C VAL A 476 -36.63 -5.34 42.70
N ASP A 477 -36.72 -4.78 43.90
CA ASP A 477 -36.07 -5.35 45.08
C ASP A 477 -36.88 -4.91 46.30
N SER A 478 -37.65 -5.87 46.81
CA SER A 478 -38.53 -5.74 47.98
C SER A 478 -37.85 -6.32 49.22
N ASP A 479 -37.88 -5.53 50.28
CA ASP A 479 -38.10 -5.92 51.68
C ASP A 479 -37.23 -7.02 52.33
N GLY A 480 -36.36 -6.57 53.24
CA GLY A 480 -35.94 -7.30 54.44
C GLY A 480 -36.01 -6.37 55.66
N GLY A 481 -37.01 -6.58 56.53
CA GLY A 481 -37.41 -5.68 57.62
C GLY A 481 -36.49 -5.57 58.83
N ALA A 482 -36.79 -4.55 59.62
CA ALA A 482 -36.20 -4.15 60.91
C ALA A 482 -36.39 -5.17 62.04
N TYR A 483 -35.55 -5.11 63.07
CA TYR A 483 -35.92 -4.96 64.50
C TYR A 483 -34.66 -4.69 65.36
N ASP A 484 -34.77 -3.64 66.18
CA ASP A 484 -33.96 -3.18 67.34
C ASP A 484 -32.42 -3.00 67.25
#